data_AF-A0A128A3C8-F1
#
_entry.id   AF-A0A128A3C8-F1
#
_cell.length_a   1.000
_cell.length_b   1.000
_cell.length_c   1.000
_cell.angle_alpha   90.00
_cell.angle_beta   90.00
_cell.angle_gamma   90.00
#
_symmetry.space_group_name_H-M   'P 1'
#
loop_
_entity.id
_entity.type
_entity.pdbx_description
1 polymer ?
#
loop_
_entity_poly.entity_id
_entity_poly.type
_entity_poly.pdbx_seq_one_letter_code
_entity_poly.pdbx_strand_id
1 'polypeptide(L)'
;MRNPGRYLVSVLVSICIVGAFGIPLGDPKFFVQAIALESSFIALAIISLKNFRYAYIPNFIIASMVIGGNTISPKHLEIMSTLHPFYNAIVLIVGGYVLQALLLVTNAITLKQYRKNKVK
;
A
#
# COMPACT_ATOMS: atom_id res chain seq x y z
N MET A 1 17.92 -5.65 17.26
CA MET A 1 16.61 -5.80 16.57
C MET A 1 16.46 -4.67 15.56
N ARG A 2 16.24 -4.99 14.27
CA ARG A 2 16.11 -3.99 13.17
C ARG A 2 14.90 -3.08 13.40
N ASN A 3 15.07 -1.80 13.10
CA ASN A 3 14.12 -0.71 13.37
C ASN A 3 12.88 -0.85 12.45
N PRO A 4 11.69 -1.25 12.95
CA PRO A 4 10.56 -1.64 12.11
C PRO A 4 9.99 -0.51 11.27
N GLY A 5 10.18 0.75 11.72
CA GLY A 5 9.79 1.92 10.95
C GLY A 5 10.54 2.02 9.61
N ARG A 6 11.78 1.52 9.52
CA ARG A 6 12.51 1.48 8.23
C ARG A 6 11.86 0.50 7.27
N TYR A 7 11.39 -0.66 7.75
CA TYR A 7 10.68 -1.63 6.91
C TYR A 7 9.33 -1.10 6.42
N LEU A 8 8.57 -0.44 7.29
CA LEU A 8 7.32 0.23 6.90
C LEU A 8 7.56 1.21 5.75
N VAL A 9 8.58 2.07 5.87
CA VAL A 9 8.91 3.04 4.82
C VAL A 9 9.37 2.34 3.55
N SER A 10 10.20 1.29 3.65
CA SER A 10 10.58 0.49 2.48
C SER A 10 9.36 -0.11 1.77
N VAL A 11 8.38 -0.62 2.50
CA VAL A 11 7.12 -1.13 1.92
C VAL A 11 6.34 -0.02 1.23
N LEU A 12 6.19 1.15 1.86
CA LEU A 12 5.53 2.31 1.24
C LEU A 12 6.23 2.74 -0.06
N VAL A 13 7.56 2.77 -0.08
CA VAL A 13 8.33 3.08 -1.30
C VAL A 13 8.11 2.01 -2.37
N SER A 14 8.08 0.72 -2.00
CA SER A 14 7.77 -0.35 -2.95
C SER A 14 6.35 -0.22 -3.52
N ILE A 15 5.38 0.20 -2.70
CA ILE A 15 4.01 0.49 -3.17
C ILE A 15 4.05 1.60 -4.23
N CYS A 16 4.74 2.71 -3.95
CA CYS A 16 4.85 3.81 -4.92
C CYS A 16 5.46 3.38 -6.25
N ILE A 17 6.48 2.51 -6.21
CA ILE A 17 7.13 1.99 -7.43
C ILE A 17 6.14 1.13 -8.23
N VAL A 18 5.50 0.15 -7.59
CA VAL A 18 4.54 -0.74 -8.26
C VAL A 18 3.32 0.05 -8.76
N GLY A 19 2.88 1.03 -7.97
CA GLY A 19 1.80 1.95 -8.28
C GLY A 19 2.05 2.77 -9.54
N ALA A 20 3.26 3.31 -9.70
CA ALA A 20 3.66 4.00 -10.93
C ALA A 20 3.55 3.12 -12.18
N PHE A 21 3.86 1.82 -12.07
CA PHE A 21 3.65 0.85 -13.15
C PHE A 21 2.17 0.47 -13.33
N GLY A 22 1.36 0.56 -12.28
CA GLY A 22 -0.07 0.26 -12.31
C GLY A 22 -0.94 1.34 -12.92
N ILE A 23 -0.60 2.63 -12.75
CA ILE A 23 -1.33 3.78 -13.32
C ILE A 23 -1.63 3.61 -14.82
N PRO A 24 -0.65 3.34 -15.71
CA PRO A 24 -0.91 3.23 -17.15
C PRO A 24 -1.74 1.99 -17.53
N LEU A 25 -1.87 1.00 -16.64
CA LEU A 25 -2.64 -0.23 -16.88
C LEU A 25 -4.12 -0.07 -16.49
N GLY A 26 -4.44 0.95 -15.70
CA GLY A 26 -5.79 1.25 -15.26
C GLY A 26 -6.68 1.82 -16.36
N ASP A 27 -7.96 2.01 -16.05
CA ASP A 27 -8.86 2.77 -16.92
C ASP A 27 -8.52 4.27 -16.82
N PRO A 28 -8.26 4.96 -17.95
CA PRO A 28 -7.91 6.39 -17.98
C PRO A 28 -8.90 7.30 -17.25
N LYS A 29 -10.17 6.89 -17.13
CA LYS A 29 -11.19 7.63 -16.38
C LYS A 29 -10.84 7.80 -14.91
N PHE A 30 -10.04 6.89 -14.35
CA PHE A 30 -9.62 6.91 -12.94
C PHE A 30 -8.22 7.48 -12.73
N PHE A 31 -7.63 8.13 -13.74
CA PHE A 31 -6.27 8.65 -13.67
C PHE A 31 -6.05 9.62 -12.49
N VAL A 32 -7.01 10.53 -12.26
CA VAL A 32 -6.93 11.50 -11.15
C VAL A 32 -6.96 10.78 -9.80
N GLN A 33 -7.82 9.77 -9.66
CA GLN A 33 -7.94 8.97 -8.44
C GLN A 33 -6.67 8.14 -8.20
N ALA A 34 -6.06 7.60 -9.26
CA ALA A 34 -4.82 6.84 -9.16
C ALA A 34 -3.65 7.74 -8.70
N ILE A 35 -3.53 8.95 -9.26
CA ILE A 35 -2.52 9.93 -8.81
C ILE A 35 -2.78 10.40 -7.36
N ALA A 36 -4.04 10.61 -6.99
CA ALA A 36 -4.40 10.95 -5.61
C ALA A 36 -4.02 9.84 -4.62
N LEU A 37 -4.21 8.58 -5.01
CA LEU A 37 -3.83 7.43 -4.19
C LEU A 37 -2.30 7.31 -4.06
N GLU A 38 -1.57 7.43 -5.17
CA GLU A 38 -0.10 7.38 -5.16
C GLU A 38 0.53 8.51 -4.35
N SER A 39 0.05 9.74 -4.55
CA SER A 39 0.50 10.88 -3.72
C SER A 39 0.20 10.68 -2.24
N SER A 40 -0.88 10.00 -1.89
CA SER A 40 -1.19 9.64 -0.50
C SER A 40 -0.16 8.65 0.06
N PHE A 41 0.26 7.63 -0.69
CA PHE A 41 1.34 6.72 -0.27
C PHE A 41 2.68 7.44 -0.09
N ILE A 42 3.03 8.36 -1.00
CA ILE A 42 4.23 9.20 -0.89
C ILE A 42 4.17 10.06 0.38
N ALA A 43 3.05 10.74 0.62
CA ALA A 43 2.85 11.53 1.82
C ALA A 43 2.99 10.68 3.10
N LEU A 44 2.40 9.47 3.10
CA LEU A 44 2.52 8.55 4.22
C LEU A 44 3.94 8.03 4.43
N ALA A 45 4.73 7.85 3.38
CA ALA A 45 6.15 7.50 3.51
C ALA A 45 6.91 8.62 4.23
N ILE A 46 6.70 9.87 3.82
CA ILE A 46 7.34 11.05 4.43
C ILE A 46 6.90 11.23 5.89
N ILE A 47 5.60 11.13 6.17
CA ILE A 47 5.07 11.25 7.54
C ILE A 47 5.59 10.11 8.42
N SER A 48 5.65 8.89 7.90
CA SER A 48 6.19 7.72 8.61
C SER A 48 7.66 7.88 9.00
N LEU A 49 8.45 8.55 8.15
CA LEU A 49 9.84 8.90 8.45
C LEU A 49 9.96 9.94 9.56
N LYS A 50 9.10 10.98 9.54
CA LYS A 50 9.19 12.09 10.49
C LYS A 50 8.56 11.76 11.84
N ASN A 51 7.33 11.25 11.84
CA ASN A 51 6.60 10.92 13.06
C ASN A 51 5.49 9.89 12.81
N PHE A 52 5.81 8.64 13.15
CA PHE A 52 4.91 7.49 12.99
C PHE A 52 3.53 7.66 13.64
N ARG A 53 3.40 8.49 14.69
CA ARG A 53 2.12 8.76 15.37
C ARG A 53 1.03 9.25 14.41
N TYR A 54 1.38 9.95 13.35
CA TYR A 54 0.40 10.48 12.40
C TYR A 54 0.17 9.58 11.19
N ALA A 55 1.03 8.57 10.97
CA ALA A 55 0.94 7.68 9.81
C ALA A 55 0.18 6.36 10.10
N TYR A 56 0.17 5.89 11.35
CA TYR A 56 -0.31 4.53 11.62
C TYR A 56 -1.80 4.32 11.32
N ILE A 57 -2.69 5.26 11.65
CA ILE A 57 -4.13 5.13 11.33
C ILE A 57 -4.34 5.22 9.81
N PRO A 58 -3.84 6.25 9.11
CA PRO A 58 -3.98 6.33 7.66
C PRO A 58 -3.44 5.09 6.91
N ASN A 59 -2.30 4.53 7.33
CA ASN A 59 -1.74 3.32 6.73
C ASN A 59 -2.71 2.13 6.79
N PHE A 60 -3.44 1.95 7.89
CA PHE A 60 -4.45 0.89 7.98
C PHE A 60 -5.64 1.15 7.06
N ILE A 61 -6.12 2.41 7.02
CA ILE A 61 -7.27 2.80 6.20
C ILE A 61 -6.95 2.61 4.72
N ILE A 62 -5.84 3.16 4.24
CA ILE A 62 -5.49 3.14 2.82
C ILE A 62 -5.23 1.70 2.34
N ALA A 63 -4.53 0.89 3.12
CA ALA A 63 -4.28 -0.51 2.77
C ALA A 63 -5.59 -1.31 2.67
N SER A 64 -6.52 -1.08 3.61
CA SER A 64 -7.84 -1.73 3.59
C SER A 64 -8.68 -1.27 2.40
N MET A 65 -8.64 0.03 2.05
CA MET A 65 -9.30 0.56 0.87
C MET A 65 -8.76 -0.05 -0.42
N VAL A 66 -7.44 -0.21 -0.56
CA VAL A 66 -6.84 -0.80 -1.77
C VAL A 66 -7.24 -2.27 -1.91
N ILE A 67 -7.15 -3.05 -0.83
CA ILE A 67 -7.58 -4.46 -0.83
C ILE A 67 -9.07 -4.56 -1.17
N GLY A 68 -9.91 -3.76 -0.52
CA GLY A 68 -11.36 -3.72 -0.75
C GLY A 68 -11.70 -3.33 -2.19
N GLY A 69 -11.13 -2.23 -2.68
CA GLY A 69 -11.34 -1.75 -4.05
C GLY A 69 -10.93 -2.77 -5.11
N ASN A 70 -9.81 -3.46 -4.91
CA ASN A 70 -9.37 -4.51 -5.83
C ASN A 70 -10.26 -5.76 -5.79
N THR A 71 -10.81 -6.09 -4.63
CA THR A 71 -11.67 -7.28 -4.45
C THR A 71 -13.08 -7.05 -4.98
N ILE A 72 -13.59 -5.82 -4.92
CA ILE A 72 -14.94 -5.47 -5.42
C ILE A 72 -14.96 -5.34 -6.94
N SER A 73 -13.83 -5.00 -7.57
CA SER A 73 -13.75 -4.79 -9.03
C SER A 73 -13.81 -6.11 -9.81
N PRO A 74 -14.87 -6.36 -10.61
CA PRO A 74 -15.00 -7.60 -11.37
C PRO A 74 -13.86 -7.78 -12.40
N LYS A 75 -13.41 -6.67 -13.00
CA LYS A 75 -12.29 -6.65 -13.94
C LYS A 75 -10.99 -7.10 -13.28
N HIS A 76 -10.77 -6.73 -12.02
CA HIS A 76 -9.59 -7.15 -11.26
C HIS A 76 -9.65 -8.64 -10.94
N LEU A 77 -10.81 -9.16 -10.56
CA LEU A 77 -11.03 -10.60 -10.34
C LEU A 77 -10.82 -11.41 -11.63
N GLU A 78 -11.29 -10.91 -12.77
CA GLU A 78 -11.09 -11.55 -14.07
C GLU A 78 -9.60 -11.61 -14.44
N ILE A 79 -8.88 -10.49 -14.34
CA ILE A 79 -7.43 -10.44 -14.62
C ILE A 79 -6.63 -11.36 -13.69
N MET A 80 -7.00 -11.41 -12.40
CA MET A 80 -6.30 -12.27 -11.43
C MET A 80 -6.61 -13.76 -11.60
N SER A 81 -7.83 -14.12 -11.99
CA SER A 81 -8.23 -15.52 -12.18
C SER A 81 -7.75 -16.09 -13.52
N THR A 82 -7.76 -15.28 -14.57
CA THR A 82 -7.29 -15.66 -15.91
C THR A 82 -5.79 -15.48 -16.09
N LEU A 83 -5.15 -14.71 -15.20
CA LEU A 83 -3.75 -14.26 -15.29
C LEU A 83 -3.44 -13.61 -16.65
N HIS A 84 -4.45 -13.02 -17.30
CA HIS A 84 -4.32 -12.40 -18.61
C HIS A 84 -4.92 -10.99 -18.61
N PRO A 85 -4.17 -9.96 -19.03
CA PRO A 85 -2.74 -9.96 -19.38
C PRO A 85 -1.85 -10.22 -18.16
N PHE A 86 -0.83 -11.09 -18.32
CA PHE A 86 0.01 -11.57 -17.21
C PHE A 86 0.71 -10.44 -16.44
N TYR A 87 1.21 -9.43 -17.15
CA TYR A 87 1.85 -8.27 -16.53
C TYR A 87 0.89 -7.52 -15.59
N ASN A 88 -0.35 -7.30 -16.03
CA ASN A 88 -1.37 -6.62 -15.22
C ASN A 88 -1.74 -7.45 -13.99
N ALA A 89 -1.85 -8.77 -14.15
CA ALA A 89 -2.12 -9.68 -13.05
C ALA A 89 -1.01 -9.62 -11.99
N ILE A 90 0.27 -9.62 -12.38
CA ILE A 90 1.38 -9.48 -11.44
C ILE A 90 1.30 -8.15 -10.69
N VAL A 91 1.16 -7.03 -11.40
CA VAL A 91 1.09 -5.71 -10.78
C VAL A 91 -0.08 -5.62 -9.80
N LEU A 92 -1.21 -6.20 -10.14
CA LEU A 92 -2.42 -6.20 -9.33
C LEU A 92 -2.30 -7.12 -8.09
N ILE A 93 -1.73 -8.31 -8.23
CA ILE A 93 -1.50 -9.24 -7.10
C ILE A 93 -0.46 -8.63 -6.15
N VAL A 94 0.67 -8.19 -6.69
CA VAL A 94 1.79 -7.67 -5.90
C VAL A 94 1.42 -6.34 -5.25
N GLY A 95 0.99 -5.37 -6.05
CA GLY A 95 0.65 -4.02 -5.57
C GLY A 95 -0.66 -3.98 -4.78
N GLY A 96 -1.65 -4.76 -5.21
CA GLY A 96 -3.01 -4.73 -4.65
C GLY A 96 -3.21 -5.56 -3.40
N TYR A 97 -2.41 -6.62 -3.20
CA TYR A 97 -2.60 -7.56 -2.09
C TYR A 97 -1.32 -7.82 -1.30
N VAL A 98 -0.24 -8.23 -1.95
CA VAL A 98 1.00 -8.61 -1.24
C VAL A 98 1.60 -7.42 -0.50
N LEU A 99 1.78 -6.29 -1.19
CA LEU A 99 2.34 -5.08 -0.59
C LEU A 99 1.37 -4.46 0.43
N GLN A 100 0.06 -4.58 0.23
CA GLN A 100 -0.93 -4.08 1.19
C GLN A 100 -0.95 -4.91 2.48
N ALA A 101 -0.85 -6.24 2.37
CA ALA A 101 -0.69 -7.12 3.52
C ALA A 101 0.61 -6.82 4.28
N LEU A 102 1.71 -6.61 3.56
CA LEU A 102 2.99 -6.19 4.16
C LEU A 102 2.86 -4.84 4.86
N LEU A 103 2.16 -3.87 4.28
CA LEU A 103 1.90 -2.57 4.89
C LEU A 103 1.14 -2.74 6.21
N LEU A 104 0.06 -3.53 6.22
CA LEU A 104 -0.71 -3.81 7.43
C LEU A 104 0.14 -4.45 8.54
N VAL A 105 0.92 -5.49 8.19
CA VAL A 105 1.76 -6.22 9.16
C VAL A 105 2.87 -5.33 9.72
N THR A 106 3.63 -4.65 8.84
CA THR A 106 4.72 -3.77 9.27
C THR A 106 4.22 -2.58 10.08
N ASN A 107 3.05 -2.04 9.74
CA ASN A 107 2.39 -0.99 10.50
C ASN A 107 1.93 -1.47 11.88
N ALA A 108 1.36 -2.67 12.00
CA ALA A 108 0.99 -3.27 13.28
C ALA A 108 2.21 -3.52 14.19
N ILE A 109 3.30 -4.06 13.63
CA ILE A 109 4.55 -4.28 14.36
C ILE A 109 5.12 -2.94 14.85
N THR A 110 5.18 -1.93 13.99
CA THR A 110 5.69 -0.60 14.32
C THR A 110 4.84 0.07 15.40
N LEU A 111 3.51 -0.07 15.34
CA LEU A 111 2.59 0.41 16.37
C LEU A 111 2.81 -0.27 17.72
N LYS A 112 3.00 -1.59 17.74
CA LYS A 112 3.30 -2.32 18.98
C LYS A 112 4.58 -1.81 19.64
N GLN A 113 5.62 -1.55 18.84
CA GLN A 113 6.88 -1.00 19.35
C GLN A 113 6.76 0.46 19.80
N TYR A 114 6.06 1.29 19.03
CA TYR A 114 5.79 2.68 19.41
C TYR A 114 5.04 2.77 20.74
N ARG A 115 4.01 1.95 20.94
CA ARG A 115 3.28 1.88 22.22
C ARG A 115 4.18 1.41 23.37
N LYS A 116 5.02 0.39 23.15
CA LYS A 116 5.97 -0.11 24.16
C LYS A 116 6.96 0.97 24.60
N ASN A 117 7.46 1.78 23.67
CA ASN A 117 8.43 2.85 23.96
C ASN A 117 7.78 4.08 24.62
N LYS A 118 6.46 4.25 24.52
CA LYS A 118 5.72 5.32 25.21
C LYS A 118 5.33 5.00 26.64
N VAL A 119 5.27 3.71 26.99
CA VAL A 119 4.92 3.21 28.33
C VAL A 119 6.16 3.01 29.20
N LYS A 120 7.35 3.01 28.59
CA LYS A 120 8.63 3.16 29.29
C LYS A 120 8.95 4.63 29.49
#